data_AF-A0A662TQR5-F1
#
_entry.id   AF-A0A662TQR5-F1
#
_cell.length_a   1.000
_cell.length_b   1.000
_cell.length_c   1.000
_cell.angle_alpha   90.00
_cell.angle_beta   90.00
_cell.angle_gamma   90.00
#
_symmetry.space_group_name_H-M   'P 1'
#
loop_
_entity.id
_entity.type
_entity.pdbx_description
1 polymer ?
#
loop_
_entity_poly.entity_id
_entity_poly.type
_entity_poly.pdbx_seq_one_letter_code
_entity_poly.pdbx_strand_id
1 'polypeptide(L)' 'MKIYDRHWFALLALARAGALQGEIQLSTVTLAEMLNTSQQTASRYLTQLSKLGYIIRRMYK' A
#
# COMPACT_ATOMS: atom_id res chain seq x y z
N MET A 1 14.32 -14.04 3.36
CA MET A 1 13.76 -12.72 3.75
C MET A 1 12.26 -12.92 3.97
N LYS A 2 11.76 -12.79 5.21
CA LYS A 2 10.35 -13.11 5.51
C LYS A 2 9.43 -12.07 4.86
N ILE A 3 8.26 -12.50 4.41
CA ILE A 3 7.21 -11.72 3.73
C ILE A 3 6.78 -10.43 4.47
N TYR A 4 7.11 -10.30 5.75
CA TYR A 4 6.79 -9.16 6.61
C TYR A 4 7.46 -7.83 6.18
N ASP A 5 8.66 -7.86 5.59
CA ASP A 5 9.41 -6.62 5.32
C ASP A 5 8.71 -5.76 4.26
N ARG A 6 8.24 -6.37 3.17
CA ARG A 6 7.65 -5.62 2.03
C ARG A 6 6.29 -5.00 2.36
N HIS A 7 5.48 -5.68 3.16
CA HIS A 7 4.20 -5.17 3.65
C HIS A 7 4.38 -4.01 4.60
N TRP A 8 5.39 -4.09 5.47
CA TRP A 8 5.77 -3.01 6.35
C TRP A 8 6.16 -1.74 5.58
N PHE A 9 7.00 -1.87 4.54
CA PHE A 9 7.37 -0.71 3.71
C PHE A 9 6.16 -0.11 2.98
N ALA A 10 5.20 -0.93 2.54
CA ALA A 10 3.95 -0.42 1.98
C ALA A 10 3.13 0.37 3.01
N LEU A 11 2.99 -0.11 4.24
CA LEU A 11 2.32 0.64 5.32
C LEU A 11 3.04 1.95 5.63
N LEU A 12 4.37 1.92 5.71
CA LEU A 12 5.18 3.12 5.93
C LEU A 12 5.02 4.14 4.80
N ALA A 13 4.98 3.69 3.54
CA ALA A 13 4.76 4.54 2.39
C ALA A 13 3.36 5.20 2.44
N LEU A 14 2.32 4.43 2.77
CA LEU A 14 0.95 4.95 2.92
C LEU A 14 0.86 5.95 4.09
N ALA A 15 1.48 5.65 5.23
CA ALA A 15 1.52 6.56 6.37
C ALA A 15 2.22 7.88 6.02
N ARG A 16 3.34 7.83 5.29
CA ARG A 16 4.05 9.02 4.78
C ARG A 16 3.24 9.81 3.77
N ALA A 17 2.35 9.16 3.02
CA ALA A 17 1.42 9.80 2.10
C ALA A 17 0.19 10.43 2.78
N GLY A 18 0.08 10.33 4.12
CA GLY A 18 -1.00 10.95 4.89
C GLY A 18 -2.10 9.99 5.36
N ALA A 19 -1.94 8.67 5.16
CA ALA A 19 -2.99 7.69 5.50
C ALA A 19 -3.29 7.57 7.01
N LEU A 20 -2.44 8.13 7.88
CA LEU A 20 -2.70 8.19 9.33
C LEU A 20 -3.59 9.38 9.71
N GLN A 21 -3.60 10.43 8.89
CA GLN A 21 -4.34 11.67 9.13
C GLN A 21 -5.72 11.66 8.45
N GLY A 22 -5.94 10.79 7.47
CA GLY A 22 -7.22 10.66 6.79
C GLY A 22 -7.17 9.71 5.59
N GLU A 23 -8.26 9.72 4.82
CA GLU A 23 -8.32 9.00 3.55
C GLU A 23 -7.39 9.65 2.53
N ILE A 24 -6.58 8.82 1.86
CA ILE A 24 -5.69 9.26 0.78
C ILE A 24 -6.14 8.69 -0.56
N GLN A 25 -6.06 9.50 -1.61
CA GLN A 25 -6.20 9.03 -2.98
C GLN A 25 -4.81 8.77 -3.56
N LEU A 26 -4.50 7.50 -3.79
CA LEU A 26 -3.20 7.08 -4.31
C LEU A 26 -3.40 6.02 -5.39
N SER A 27 -2.79 6.23 -6.55
CA SER A 27 -2.78 5.21 -7.60
C SER A 27 -1.86 4.06 -7.20
N THR A 28 -2.18 2.84 -7.65
CA THR A 28 -1.29 1.70 -7.41
C THR A 28 0.03 1.80 -8.17
N VAL A 29 0.09 2.59 -9.26
CA VAL A 29 1.33 2.89 -9.99
C VAL A 29 2.25 3.74 -9.12
N THR A 30 1.72 4.83 -8.55
CA THR A 30 2.48 5.72 -7.67
C THR A 30 3.05 4.98 -6.46
N LEU A 31 2.25 4.10 -5.83
CA LEU A 31 2.76 3.27 -4.74
C LEU A 31 3.89 2.33 -5.19
N ALA A 32 3.80 1.80 -6.41
CA ALA A 32 4.82 0.91 -6.95
C ALA A 32 6.14 1.64 -7.20
N GLU A 33 6.08 2.87 -7.72
CA GLU A 33 7.23 3.76 -7.87
C GLU A 33 7.87 4.08 -6.50
N MET A 34 7.06 4.45 -5.50
CA MET A 34 7.53 4.73 -4.13
C MET A 34 8.25 3.53 -3.49
N LEU A 35 7.83 2.31 -3.83
CA LEU A 35 8.38 1.07 -3.29
C LEU A 35 9.44 0.42 -4.20
N ASN A 36 9.77 1.05 -5.34
CA ASN A 36 10.64 0.51 -6.39
C ASN A 36 10.29 -0.94 -6.74
N THR A 37 9.02 -1.18 -7.11
CA THR A 37 8.47 -2.50 -7.42
C THR A 37 7.49 -2.40 -8.59
N SER A 38 7.05 -3.55 -9.12
CA SER A 38 5.98 -3.55 -10.15
C SER A 38 4.61 -3.17 -9.57
N GLN A 39 3.76 -2.55 -10.38
CA GLN A 39 2.37 -2.21 -10.02
C GLN A 39 1.58 -3.44 -9.55
N GLN A 40 1.77 -4.59 -10.19
CA GLN A 40 1.12 -5.84 -9.80
C GLN A 40 1.52 -6.28 -8.39
N THR A 41 2.82 -6.15 -8.06
CA THR A 41 3.33 -6.47 -6.73
C THR A 41 2.81 -5.50 -5.67
N ALA A 42 2.79 -4.20 -5.95
CA ALA A 42 2.19 -3.20 -5.06
C ALA A 42 0.69 -3.46 -4.83
N SER A 43 -0.05 -3.84 -5.88
CA SER A 43 -1.47 -4.23 -5.78
C SER A 43 -1.67 -5.44 -4.87
N ARG A 44 -0.77 -6.44 -4.96
CA ARG A 44 -0.78 -7.61 -4.06
C ARG A 44 -0.56 -7.21 -2.60
N TYR A 45 0.40 -6.32 -2.32
CA TYR A 45 0.62 -5.82 -0.96
C TYR A 45 -0.61 -5.11 -0.41
N LEU A 46 -1.23 -4.21 -1.17
CA LEU A 46 -2.47 -3.54 -0.75
C LEU A 46 -3.61 -4.52 -0.46
N THR A 47 -3.74 -5.55 -1.30
CA THR A 47 -4.76 -6.60 -1.11
C THR A 47 -4.50 -7.40 0.16
N GLN A 48 -3.25 -7.77 0.42
CA GLN A 48 -2.87 -8.54 1.62
C GLN A 48 -3.01 -7.69 2.89
N LEU A 49 -2.56 -6.43 2.88
CA LEU A 49 -2.72 -5.50 4.00
C LEU A 49 -4.19 -5.25 4.35
N SER A 50 -5.05 -5.11 3.33
CA SER A 50 -6.49 -4.99 3.51
C SER A 50 -7.10 -6.25 4.12
N LYS A 51 -6.74 -7.44 3.60
CA LYS A 51 -7.18 -8.72 4.18
C LYS A 51 -6.75 -8.93 5.63
N LEU A 52 -5.59 -8.39 6.01
CA LEU A 52 -5.06 -8.43 7.36
C LEU A 52 -5.65 -7.35 8.28
N GLY A 53 -6.49 -6.45 7.76
CA GLY A 53 -7.14 -5.39 8.53
C GLY A 53 -6.26 -4.17 8.83
N TYR A 54 -5.08 -4.05 8.21
CA TYR A 54 -4.19 -2.90 8.44
C TYR A 54 -4.63 -1.64 7.69
N ILE A 55 -5.34 -1.79 6.57
CA ILE A 55 -5.83 -0.67 5.78
C ILE A 55 -7.25 -0.95 5.29
N ILE A 56 -7.99 0.12 4.99
CA ILE A 56 -9.24 0.04 4.23
C ILE A 56 -8.96 0.59 2.84
N ARG A 57 -9.28 -0.19 1.80
CA ARG A 57 -9.08 0.21 0.40
C ARG A 57 -10.43 0.41 -0.27
N ARG A 58 -10.65 1.60 -0.85
CA ARG A 58 -11.78 1.90 -1.74
C ARG A 58 -11.27 2.06 -3.16
N MET A 59 -11.98 1.48 -4.12
CA MET A 59 -11.70 1.70 -5.54
C MET A 59 -12.70 2.73 -6.05
N TYR A 60 -12.18 3.84 -6.56
CA TYR A 60 -12.98 4.85 -7.25
C TYR A 60 -13.02 4.47 -8.74
N LYS A 61 -14.23 4.51 -9.33
CA LYS A 61 -14.43 4.33 -10.77
C LYS A 61 -14.20 5.64 -11.51
#